data_AF-S2CYD8-F1
#
_entry.id   AF-S2CYD8-F1
#
_cell.length_a   1.000
_cell.length_b   1.000
_cell.length_c   1.000
_cell.angle_alpha   90.00
_cell.angle_beta   90.00
_cell.angle_gamma   90.00
#
_symmetry.space_group_name_H-M   'P 1'
#
loop_
_entity.id
_entity.type
_entity.pdbx_description
1 polymer ?
#
loop_
_entity_poly.entity_id
_entity_poly.type
_entity_poly.pdbx_seq_one_letter_code
_entity_poly.pdbx_strand_id
1 'polypeptide(L)' 'MGLETDQWGTNFEWRQGSDPLKKGFTQWSSSAEESTHFVQSEKDFIINHSVENLEALQKKLKKYHLESGIEE' A
#
# COMPACT_ATOMS: atom_id res chain seq x y z
N MET A 1 15.56 -13.89 17.97
CA MET A 1 14.15 -13.45 18.02
C MET A 1 14.02 -12.30 17.04
N GLY A 2 13.55 -12.60 15.83
CA GLY A 2 13.41 -11.64 14.75
C GLY A 2 12.16 -12.00 13.95
N LEU A 3 11.77 -11.11 13.03
CA LEU A 3 10.69 -11.40 12.10
C LEU A 3 11.14 -12.48 11.10
N GLU A 4 10.21 -13.33 10.69
CA GLU A 4 10.44 -14.34 9.65
C GLU A 4 10.57 -13.60 8.30
N THR A 5 11.81 -13.47 7.82
CA THR A 5 12.15 -12.75 6.58
C THR A 5 12.55 -13.70 5.47
N ASP A 6 12.05 -13.50 4.26
CA ASP A 6 12.57 -14.08 3.03
C ASP A 6 13.36 -13.03 2.20
N GLN A 7 13.72 -13.38 0.96
CA GLN A 7 14.42 -12.49 0.03
C GLN A 7 13.64 -11.19 -0.31
N TRP A 8 12.35 -11.13 0.03
CA TRP A 8 11.43 -10.02 -0.19
C TRP A 8 10.96 -9.38 1.13
N GLY A 9 11.62 -9.68 2.26
CA GLY A 9 11.30 -9.12 3.58
C GLY A 9 10.36 -9.99 4.41
N THR A 10 9.58 -9.38 5.30
CA THR A 10 8.64 -10.09 6.19
C THR A 10 7.22 -10.09 5.61
N ASN A 11 6.56 -11.23 5.60
CA ASN A 11 5.15 -11.32 5.23
C ASN A 11 4.26 -11.51 6.47
N PHE A 12 3.22 -10.70 6.57
CA PHE A 12 2.21 -10.77 7.63
C PHE A 12 0.89 -11.27 7.03
N GLU A 13 0.51 -12.52 7.34
CA GLU A 13 -0.80 -13.06 6.98
C GLU A 13 -1.85 -12.58 7.99
N TRP A 14 -2.97 -12.09 7.50
CA TRP A 14 -4.13 -11.69 8.30
C TRP A 14 -5.43 -12.18 7.65
N ARG A 15 -6.54 -12.13 8.39
CA ARG A 15 -7.87 -12.53 7.90
C ARG A 15 -8.81 -11.34 7.89
N GLN A 16 -9.67 -11.25 6.88
CA GLN A 16 -10.66 -10.18 6.82
C GLN A 16 -11.68 -10.35 7.95
N GLY A 17 -11.96 -9.28 8.70
CA GLY A 17 -12.92 -9.34 9.81
C GLY A 17 -14.34 -9.70 9.38
N SER A 18 -14.74 -9.31 8.15
CA SER A 18 -16.03 -9.64 7.56
C SER A 18 -16.11 -11.06 6.98
N ASP A 19 -14.98 -11.66 6.62
CA ASP A 19 -14.89 -13.01 6.06
C ASP A 19 -13.58 -13.70 6.47
N PRO A 20 -13.60 -14.56 7.49
CA PRO A 20 -12.40 -15.20 8.02
C PRO A 20 -11.80 -16.27 7.08
N LEU A 21 -12.47 -16.62 5.98
CA LEU A 21 -11.90 -17.47 4.93
C LEU A 21 -11.03 -16.67 3.96
N LYS A 22 -11.22 -15.35 3.88
CA LYS A 22 -10.39 -14.46 3.06
C LYS A 22 -9.13 -14.07 3.82
N LYS A 23 -7.99 -14.52 3.26
CA LYS A 23 -6.66 -14.14 3.71
C LYS A 23 -6.21 -12.86 3.03
N GLY A 24 -5.60 -11.98 3.80
CA GLY A 24 -4.84 -10.83 3.32
C GLY A 24 -3.37 -10.99 3.71
N PHE A 25 -2.51 -10.30 2.98
CA PHE A 25 -1.07 -10.33 3.18
C PHE A 25 -0.53 -8.91 3.16
N THR A 26 0.31 -8.59 4.13
CA THR A 26 1.07 -7.35 4.16
C THR A 26 2.54 -7.72 4.11
N GLN A 27 3.21 -7.34 3.03
CA GLN A 27 4.65 -7.53 2.89
C GLN A 27 5.37 -6.26 3.32
N TRP A 28 6.34 -6.44 4.21
CA TRP A 28 7.24 -5.39 4.65
C TRP A 28 8.66 -5.71 4.18
N SER A 29 9.19 -4.87 3.30
CA SER A 29 10.53 -5.01 2.74
C SER A 29 11.30 -3.71 2.89
N SER A 30 12.55 -3.77 3.35
CA SER A 30 13.49 -2.68 3.14
C SER A 30 13.88 -2.63 1.66
N SER A 31 13.67 -1.50 1.00
CA SER A 31 14.19 -1.28 -0.35
C SER A 31 15.72 -1.27 -0.33
N ALA A 32 16.35 -1.96 -1.29
CA ALA A 32 17.78 -1.80 -1.51
C ALA A 32 18.06 -0.37 -2.01
N GLU A 33 19.14 0.26 -1.52
CA GLU A 33 19.55 1.63 -1.90
C GLU A 33 19.65 1.83 -3.44
N GLU A 34 19.98 0.76 -4.18
CA GLU A 34 20.17 0.78 -5.65
C GLU A 34 18.90 0.41 -6.45
N SER A 35 17.72 0.37 -5.84
CA SER A 35 16.51 -0.04 -6.55
C SER A 35 15.96 1.08 -7.45
N THR A 36 15.94 0.84 -8.76
CA THR A 36 15.43 1.79 -9.77
C THR A 36 13.91 1.95 -9.76
N HIS A 37 13.20 1.18 -8.94
CA HIS A 37 11.73 1.21 -8.81
C HIS A 37 11.18 2.55 -8.30
N PHE A 38 12.02 3.41 -7.71
CA PHE A 38 11.65 4.68 -7.09
C PHE A 38 12.17 5.91 -7.85
N VAL A 39 12.79 5.73 -9.03
CA VAL A 39 13.49 6.79 -9.81
C VAL A 39 12.60 8.00 -10.20
N GLN A 40 11.27 7.91 -10.04
CA GLN A 40 10.34 9.01 -10.32
C GLN A 40 9.64 9.61 -9.08
N SER A 41 9.97 9.19 -7.85
CA SER A 41 9.32 9.72 -6.64
C SER A 41 10.32 10.03 -5.54
N GLU A 42 10.36 11.29 -5.08
CA GLU A 42 11.15 11.76 -3.92
C GLU A 42 10.66 11.21 -2.56
N LYS A 43 9.81 10.18 -2.54
CA LYS A 43 9.22 9.65 -1.31
C LYS A 43 10.06 8.50 -0.77
N ASP A 44 10.41 8.59 0.51
CA ASP A 44 11.27 7.63 1.21
C ASP A 44 10.62 6.25 1.45
N PHE A 45 9.31 6.11 1.20
CA PHE A 45 8.58 4.86 1.40
C PHE A 45 7.32 4.80 0.52
N ILE A 46 6.88 3.58 0.22
CA ILE A 46 5.61 3.28 -0.45
C ILE A 46 4.74 2.43 0.47
N ILE A 47 3.46 2.77 0.54
CA ILE A 47 2.44 1.97 1.22
C ILE A 47 1.45 1.48 0.17
N ASN A 48 1.27 0.17 0.08
CA ASN A 48 0.25 -0.45 -0.75
C ASN A 48 -1.01 -0.69 0.09
N HIS A 49 -2.16 -0.24 -0.41
CA HIS A 49 -3.45 -0.49 0.22
C HIS A 49 -4.36 -1.29 -0.72
N SER A 50 -4.73 -2.50 -0.33
CA SER A 50 -5.68 -3.32 -1.09
C SER A 50 -7.10 -2.78 -0.90
N VAL A 51 -7.79 -2.53 -2.01
CA VAL A 51 -9.19 -2.06 -1.99
C VAL A 51 -10.04 -2.94 -2.89
N GLU A 52 -11.32 -3.04 -2.57
CA GLU A 52 -12.27 -3.83 -3.35
C GLU A 52 -12.50 -3.24 -4.75
N ASN A 53 -12.50 -1.91 -4.87
CA ASN A 53 -12.72 -1.22 -6.15
C ASN A 53 -11.78 -0.01 -6.31
N LEU A 54 -10.69 -0.23 -7.04
CA LEU A 54 -9.69 0.80 -7.31
C LEU A 54 -10.24 1.96 -8.16
N GLU A 55 -11.12 1.68 -9.12
CA GLU A 55 -11.68 2.71 -10.00
C GLU A 55 -12.62 3.66 -9.24
N ALA A 56 -13.47 3.11 -8.36
CA ALA A 56 -14.34 3.88 -7.49
C ALA A 56 -13.53 4.75 -6.53
N LEU A 57 -12.45 4.22 -5.95
CA LEU A 57 -11.54 4.99 -5.10
C LEU A 57 -10.89 6.13 -5.90
N GLN A 58 -10.38 5.85 -7.10
CA GLN A 58 -9.75 6.88 -7.93
C GLN A 58 -10.72 8.03 -8.25
N LYS A 59 -11.98 7.70 -8.59
CA LYS A 59 -13.02 8.71 -8.84
C LYS A 59 -13.28 9.56 -7.60
N LYS A 60 -13.40 8.95 -6.41
CA LYS A 60 -13.57 9.67 -5.14
C LYS A 60 -12.38 10.57 -4.85
N LEU A 61 -11.15 10.07 -4.96
CA LEU A 61 -9.94 10.85 -4.69
C LEU A 61 -9.80 12.05 -5.63
N LYS A 62 -10.08 11.88 -6.93
CA LYS A 62 -10.10 12.99 -7.89
C LYS A 62 -11.15 14.02 -7.54
N LYS A 63 -12.35 13.58 -7.14
CA LYS A 63 -13.43 14.47 -6.70
C LYS A 63 -13.03 15.27 -5.46
N TYR A 64 -12.53 14.59 -4.41
CA TYR A 64 -12.05 15.25 -3.20
C TYR A 64 -10.94 16.27 -3.49
N HIS A 65 -9.96 15.93 -4.33
CA HIS A 65 -8.90 16.86 -4.70
C HIS A 65 -9.43 18.13 -5.39
N LEU A 66 -10.44 17.99 -6.26
CA LEU A 66 -11.07 19.12 -6.94
C LEU A 66 -11.93 19.96 -5.98
N GLU A 67 -12.59 19.33 -4.99
CA GLU A 67 -13.42 20.03 -3.99
C GLU A 67 -12.55 20.76 -2.94
N SER A 68 -11.43 20.17 -2.53
CA SER A 68 -10.47 20.80 -1.62
C SER A 68 -9.70 21.98 -2.23
N GLY A 69 -9.66 22.10 -3.57
CA GLY A 69 -9.09 23.26 -4.26
C GLY A 69 -10.05 24.45 -4.41
N ILE A 70 -11.28 24.36 -3.88
CA ILE A 70 -12.29 25.43 -3.89
C ILE A 70 -12.38 26.13 -2.52
N GLU A 71 -11.69 25.60 -1.50
CA GLU A 71 -11.66 26.17 -0.13
C GLU A 71 -10.39 26.99 0.19
N GLU A 72 -9.51 27.25 -0.78
CA GLU A 72 -8.33 28.11 -0.61
C GLU A 72 -8.47 29.49 -1.28
#